data_AF-A0A6M4IIC5-F1
#
_entry.id   AF-A0A6M4IIC5-F1
#
_cell.length_a   1.000
_cell.length_b   1.000
_cell.length_c   1.000
_cell.angle_alpha   90.00
_cell.angle_beta   90.00
_cell.angle_gamma   90.00
#
_symmetry.space_group_name_H-M   'P 1'
#
loop_
_entity.id
_entity.type
_entity.pdbx_description
1 polymer ?
#
loop_
_entity_poly.entity_id
_entity_poly.type
_entity_poly.pdbx_seq_one_letter_code
_entity_poly.pdbx_strand_id
1 'polypeptide(L)'
;MTTDRVAPNRMLRALLGFTAAQLTLVVSAAFLMQRFVWPDPASAEAVRASAWLAVIVQTFTFAIAMLVARTQVMAGWGLGVLLRGATLAFWAFLGAEALGLPSTPALISLVVFYFVSTVIEPIFLNAH
;
A
#
# COMPACT_ATOMS: atom_id res chain seq x y z
N MET A 1 -11.37 26.88 21.66
CA MET A 1 -10.59 26.10 20.67
C MET A 1 -10.18 24.80 21.36
N THR A 2 -11.10 23.83 21.42
CA THR A 2 -10.86 22.51 22.00
C THR A 2 -10.09 21.70 20.96
N THR A 3 -8.86 21.32 21.28
CA THR A 3 -8.11 20.37 20.48
C THR A 3 -8.77 19.01 20.68
N ASP A 4 -9.68 18.63 19.77
CA ASP A 4 -10.21 17.27 19.67
C ASP A 4 -9.07 16.34 19.28
N ARG A 5 -8.28 15.96 20.30
CA ARG A 5 -7.40 14.80 20.26
C ARG A 5 -8.34 13.62 20.09
N VAL A 6 -8.30 13.02 18.90
CA VAL A 6 -8.91 11.71 18.67
C VAL A 6 -8.46 10.83 19.82
N ALA A 7 -9.40 10.29 20.59
CA ALA A 7 -9.05 9.31 21.62
C ALA A 7 -8.15 8.26 20.94
N PRO A 8 -6.94 7.96 21.45
CA PRO A 8 -5.96 7.09 20.78
C PRO A 8 -6.58 5.81 20.20
N ASN A 9 -7.61 5.31 20.88
CA ASN A 9 -8.42 4.14 20.51
C ASN A 9 -9.11 4.25 19.13
N ARG A 10 -9.56 5.44 18.69
CA ARG A 10 -10.25 5.60 17.40
C ARG A 10 -9.26 5.60 16.23
N MET A 11 -8.09 6.24 16.40
CA MET A 11 -7.02 6.20 15.41
C MET A 11 -6.44 4.78 15.27
N LEU A 12 -6.22 4.10 16.40
CA LEU A 12 -5.76 2.71 16.41
C LEU A 12 -6.75 1.78 15.69
N ARG A 13 -8.06 1.92 15.93
CA ARG A 13 -9.09 1.13 15.25
C ARG A 13 -9.11 1.37 13.73
N ALA A 14 -9.02 2.63 13.30
CA ALA A 14 -8.97 2.96 11.88
C ALA A 14 -7.73 2.38 11.19
N LEU A 15 -6.55 2.51 11.82
CA LEU A 15 -5.30 1.92 11.34
C LEU A 15 -5.39 0.40 11.25
N LEU A 16 -5.91 -0.27 12.29
CA LEU A 16 -6.08 -1.72 12.30
C LEU A 16 -7.06 -2.18 11.23
N GLY A 17 -8.21 -1.51 11.10
CA GLY A 17 -9.22 -1.82 10.09
C GLY A 17 -8.69 -1.67 8.68
N PHE A 18 -8.00 -0.56 8.41
CA PHE A 18 -7.35 -0.31 7.12
C PHE A 18 -6.27 -1.35 6.82
N THR A 19 -5.37 -1.61 7.78
CA THR A 19 -4.27 -2.57 7.61
C THR A 19 -4.80 -3.98 7.36
N ALA A 20 -5.86 -4.40 8.07
CA ALA A 20 -6.48 -5.72 7.87
C ALA A 20 -7.16 -5.84 6.50
N ALA A 21 -7.89 -4.80 6.07
CA ALA A 21 -8.51 -4.77 4.74
C ALA A 21 -7.45 -4.79 3.63
N GLN A 22 -6.40 -3.99 3.80
CA GLN A 22 -5.27 -3.90 2.89
C GLN A 22 -4.52 -5.24 2.77
N LEU A 23 -4.23 -5.89 3.89
CA LEU A 23 -3.62 -7.22 3.92
C LEU A 23 -4.50 -8.23 3.18
N THR A 24 -5.80 -8.25 3.48
CA THR A 24 -6.74 -9.17 2.84
C THR A 24 -6.76 -8.98 1.32
N LEU A 25 -6.81 -7.72 0.88
CA LEU A 25 -6.83 -7.35 -0.53
C LEU A 25 -5.53 -7.73 -1.25
N VAL A 26 -4.38 -7.36 -0.69
CA VAL A 26 -3.06 -7.63 -1.28
C VAL A 26 -2.78 -9.12 -1.31
N VAL A 27 -3.09 -9.87 -0.24
CA VAL A 27 -2.93 -11.33 -0.21
C VAL A 27 -3.81 -12.01 -1.25
N SER A 28 -5.07 -11.57 -1.37
CA SER A 28 -5.99 -12.13 -2.38
C SER A 28 -5.50 -11.85 -3.80
N ALA A 29 -5.06 -10.63 -4.08
CA ALA A 29 -4.49 -10.26 -5.37
C ALA A 29 -3.19 -11.03 -5.67
N ALA A 30 -2.28 -11.13 -4.71
CA ALA A 30 -1.03 -11.87 -4.84
C ALA A 30 -1.29 -13.35 -5.13
N PHE A 31 -2.25 -13.96 -4.42
CA PHE A 31 -2.66 -15.34 -4.65
C PHE A 31 -3.18 -15.55 -6.08
N LEU A 32 -4.07 -14.68 -6.57
CA LEU A 32 -4.58 -14.75 -7.95
C LEU A 32 -3.45 -14.59 -8.97
N MET A 33 -2.55 -13.64 -8.76
CA MET A 33 -1.42 -13.37 -9.64
C MET A 33 -0.46 -14.56 -9.71
N GLN A 34 -0.12 -15.16 -8.57
CA GLN A 34 0.73 -16.36 -8.51
C GLN A 34 0.07 -17.57 -9.14
N ARG A 35 -1.26 -17.68 -9.05
CA ARG A 35 -1.96 -18.84 -9.60
C ARG A 35 -2.16 -18.77 -11.11
N PHE A 36 -2.44 -17.57 -11.65
CA PHE A 36 -2.92 -17.41 -13.02
C PHE A 36 -1.98 -16.62 -13.93
N VAL A 37 -1.10 -15.77 -13.41
CA VAL A 37 -0.23 -14.89 -14.21
C VAL A 37 1.23 -15.33 -14.14
N TRP A 38 1.71 -15.66 -12.94
CA TRP A 38 3.10 -16.04 -12.66
C TRP A 38 3.20 -17.33 -11.85
N PRO A 39 2.93 -18.48 -12.48
CA PRO A 39 2.95 -19.78 -11.81
C PRO A 39 4.36 -20.29 -11.48
N ASP A 40 5.40 -19.69 -12.06
CA ASP A 40 6.78 -20.10 -11.79
C ASP A 40 7.28 -19.59 -10.41
N PRO A 41 8.16 -20.35 -9.73
CA PRO A 41 8.60 -20.01 -8.37
C PRO A 41 9.31 -18.66 -8.23
N ALA A 42 10.12 -18.28 -9.22
CA ALA A 42 10.92 -17.05 -9.18
C ALA A 42 10.03 -15.81 -9.29
N SER A 43 9.07 -15.83 -10.21
CA SER A 43 8.09 -14.75 -10.35
C SER A 43 7.13 -14.70 -9.16
N ALA A 44 6.76 -15.85 -8.58
CA ALA A 44 5.95 -15.89 -7.37
C ALA A 44 6.65 -15.21 -6.18
N GLU A 45 7.96 -15.37 -6.05
CA GLU A 45 8.76 -14.67 -5.04
C GLU A 45 8.76 -13.15 -5.23
N ALA A 46 8.93 -12.69 -6.47
CA ALA A 46 8.83 -11.27 -6.82
C ALA A 46 7.47 -10.67 -6.44
N VAL A 47 6.38 -11.41 -6.70
CA VAL A 47 5.03 -11.00 -6.32
C VAL A 47 4.89 -10.91 -4.79
N ARG A 48 5.44 -11.86 -4.02
CA ARG A 48 5.40 -11.79 -2.54
C ARG A 48 6.19 -10.60 -2.00
N ALA A 49 7.38 -10.35 -2.54
CA ALA A 49 8.21 -9.22 -2.13
C ALA A 49 7.49 -7.89 -2.40
N SER A 50 6.90 -7.73 -3.58
CA SER A 50 6.08 -6.56 -3.92
C SER A 50 4.84 -6.42 -3.04
N ALA A 51 4.19 -7.54 -2.66
CA ALA A 51 3.04 -7.53 -1.77
C ALA A 51 3.40 -6.97 -0.38
N TRP A 52 4.50 -7.45 0.21
CA TRP A 52 4.99 -6.93 1.49
C TRP A 52 5.34 -5.46 1.42
N LEU A 53 6.07 -5.05 0.38
CA LEU A 53 6.41 -3.64 0.17
C LEU A 53 5.16 -2.77 0.04
N ALA A 54 4.15 -3.22 -0.72
CA ALA A 54 2.90 -2.50 -0.89
C ALA A 54 2.14 -2.33 0.44
N VAL A 55 2.06 -3.37 1.26
CA VAL A 55 1.40 -3.31 2.58
C VAL A 55 2.11 -2.30 3.49
N ILE A 56 3.44 -2.34 3.55
CA ILE A 56 4.22 -1.42 4.38
C ILE A 56 3.96 0.03 3.94
N VAL A 57 4.15 0.31 2.66
CA VAL A 57 4.03 1.66 2.10
C VAL A 57 2.61 2.19 2.27
N GLN A 58 1.60 1.38 1.96
CA GLN A 58 0.22 1.82 2.06
C GLN A 58 -0.19 2.10 3.52
N THR A 59 0.30 1.30 4.47
CA THR A 59 0.06 1.53 5.91
C THR A 59 0.66 2.88 6.34
N PHE A 60 1.88 3.18 5.91
CA PHE A 60 2.50 4.49 6.15
C PHE A 60 1.76 5.63 5.45
N THR A 61 1.37 5.46 4.20
CA THR A 61 0.58 6.45 3.46
C THR A 61 -0.72 6.78 4.17
N PHE A 62 -1.46 5.76 4.62
CA PHE A 62 -2.72 5.96 5.33
C PHE A 62 -2.51 6.64 6.69
N ALA A 63 -1.47 6.25 7.43
CA ALA A 63 -1.11 6.93 8.68
C ALA A 63 -0.79 8.42 8.47
N ILE A 64 -0.01 8.75 7.43
CA ILE A 64 0.28 10.14 7.05
C ILE A 64 -1.00 10.87 6.64
N ALA A 65 -1.85 10.24 5.82
CA ALA A 65 -3.13 10.82 5.41
C ALA A 65 -4.02 11.13 6.62
N MET A 66 -4.12 10.23 7.61
CA MET A 66 -4.87 10.51 8.84
C MET A 66 -4.32 11.70 9.64
N LEU A 67 -3.01 11.93 9.61
CA LEU A 67 -2.36 13.04 10.31
C LEU A 67 -2.51 14.37 9.55
N VAL A 68 -2.45 14.35 8.22
CA VAL A 68 -2.38 15.55 7.36
C VAL A 68 -3.74 15.96 6.77
N ALA A 69 -4.58 14.98 6.40
CA ALA A 69 -5.86 15.25 5.73
C ALA A 69 -6.87 16.01 6.60
N ARG A 70 -6.64 16.11 7.93
CA ARG A 70 -7.47 16.92 8.84
C ARG A 70 -7.47 18.41 8.49
N THR A 71 -6.38 18.89 7.91
CA THR A 71 -6.23 20.31 7.55
C THR A 71 -6.14 20.51 6.04
N GLN A 72 -5.55 19.57 5.31
CA GLN A 72 -5.34 19.66 3.87
C GLN A 72 -5.46 18.29 3.20
N VAL A 73 -6.69 17.91 2.82
CA VAL A 73 -6.99 16.63 2.14
C VAL A 73 -6.12 16.43 0.90
N MET A 74 -5.97 17.47 0.07
CA MET A 74 -5.15 17.41 -1.15
C MET A 74 -3.66 17.18 -0.86
N ALA A 75 -3.13 17.74 0.23
CA ALA A 75 -1.73 17.55 0.62
C ALA A 75 -1.48 16.13 1.14
N GLY A 76 -2.40 15.59 1.95
CA GLY A 76 -2.34 14.19 2.41
C GLY A 76 -2.39 13.19 1.24
N TRP A 77 -3.27 13.44 0.28
CA TRP A 77 -3.40 12.60 -0.92
C TRP A 77 -2.15 12.70 -1.81
N GLY A 78 -1.65 13.92 -2.05
CA GLY A 78 -0.43 14.17 -2.81
C GLY A 78 0.79 13.50 -2.20
N LEU A 79 0.97 13.57 -0.87
CA LEU A 79 2.04 12.86 -0.17
C LEU A 79 1.96 11.34 -0.37
N GLY A 80 0.75 10.78 -0.36
CA GLY A 80 0.54 9.36 -0.63
C GLY A 80 0.95 8.95 -2.04
N VAL A 81 0.57 9.74 -3.05
CA VAL A 81 0.98 9.51 -4.43
C VAL A 81 2.50 9.61 -4.60
N LEU A 82 3.12 10.61 -3.97
CA LEU A 82 4.58 10.78 -4.00
C LEU A 82 5.31 9.59 -3.37
N LEU A 83 4.84 9.09 -2.22
CA LEU A 83 5.48 7.95 -1.55
C LEU A 83 5.37 6.66 -2.39
N ARG A 84 4.22 6.43 -3.02
CA ARG A 84 4.02 5.29 -3.93
C ARG A 84 4.91 5.41 -5.17
N GLY A 85 4.97 6.60 -5.77
CA GLY A 85 5.83 6.87 -6.93
C GLY A 85 7.32 6.72 -6.60
N ALA A 86 7.76 7.25 -5.47
CA ALA A 86 9.12 7.09 -4.99
C ALA A 86 9.47 5.62 -4.72
N THR A 87 8.52 4.86 -4.14
CA THR A 87 8.73 3.43 -3.90
C THR A 87 8.75 2.64 -5.21
N LEU A 88 7.90 2.98 -6.17
CA LEU A 88 7.92 2.35 -7.50
C LEU A 88 9.26 2.60 -8.20
N ALA A 89 9.76 3.84 -8.17
CA ALA A 89 11.07 4.19 -8.72
C ALA A 89 12.19 3.42 -8.00
N PHE A 90 12.16 3.38 -6.66
CA PHE A 90 13.10 2.58 -5.88
C PHE A 90 13.06 1.12 -6.29
N TRP A 91 11.87 0.53 -6.43
CA TRP A 91 11.70 -0.87 -6.79
C TRP A 91 12.19 -1.17 -8.22
N ALA A 92 12.00 -0.23 -9.14
CA ALA A 92 12.41 -0.33 -10.54
C ALA A 92 13.92 -0.25 -10.75
N PHE A 93 14.59 0.63 -10.01
CA PHE A 93 16.01 0.92 -10.23
C PHE A 93 16.95 0.22 -9.24
N LEU A 94 16.47 -0.16 -8.05
CA LEU A 94 17.35 -0.72 -7.00
C LEU A 94 16.73 -1.94 -6.33
N GLY A 95 15.48 -1.86 -5.88
CA GLY A 95 14.91 -2.82 -4.94
C GLY A 95 14.76 -4.24 -5.51
N ALA A 96 14.21 -4.39 -6.72
CA ALA A 96 14.03 -5.70 -7.33
C ALA A 96 15.37 -6.37 -7.68
N GLU A 97 16.30 -5.60 -8.27
CA GLU A 97 17.62 -6.09 -8.67
C GLU A 97 18.48 -6.48 -7.46
N ALA A 98 18.47 -5.66 -6.40
CA ALA A 98 19.21 -5.95 -5.16
C ALA A 98 18.77 -7.26 -4.48
N LEU A 99 17.53 -7.71 -4.74
CA LEU A 99 16.99 -8.97 -4.24
C LEU A 99 17.08 -10.12 -5.24
N GLY A 100 17.66 -9.90 -6.43
CA GLY A 100 17.73 -10.90 -7.49
C GLY A 100 16.37 -11.29 -8.08
N LEU A 101 15.36 -10.43 -7.93
CA LEU A 101 13.99 -10.71 -8.34
C LEU A 101 13.78 -10.37 -9.83
N PRO A 102 12.99 -11.15 -10.56
CA PRO A 102 12.62 -10.78 -11.92
C PRO A 102 11.84 -9.45 -11.95
N SER A 103 12.35 -8.45 -12.69
CA SER A 103 11.85 -7.08 -12.63
C SER A 103 10.40 -6.94 -13.12
N THR A 104 10.00 -7.69 -14.15
CA THR A 104 8.64 -7.64 -14.71
C THR A 104 7.57 -8.04 -13.70
N PRO A 105 7.58 -9.25 -13.09
CA PRO A 105 6.59 -9.60 -12.07
C PRO A 105 6.70 -8.71 -10.84
N ALA A 106 7.91 -8.28 -10.45
CA ALA A 106 8.10 -7.36 -9.33
C ALA A 106 7.36 -6.03 -9.55
N LEU A 107 7.56 -5.38 -10.69
CA LEU A 107 6.97 -4.06 -10.96
C LEU A 107 5.48 -4.12 -11.26
N ILE A 108 5.04 -5.07 -12.09
CA ILE A 108 3.63 -5.18 -12.45
C ILE A 108 2.79 -5.51 -11.21
N SER A 109 3.25 -6.44 -10.36
CA SER A 109 2.54 -6.74 -9.11
C SER A 109 2.49 -5.54 -8.17
N LEU A 110 3.58 -4.80 -8.01
CA LEU A 110 3.60 -3.60 -7.15
C LEU A 110 2.61 -2.53 -7.62
N VAL A 111 2.58 -2.25 -8.94
CA VAL A 111 1.62 -1.31 -9.54
C VAL A 111 0.18 -1.77 -9.30
N VAL A 112 -0.10 -3.05 -9.53
CA VAL A 112 -1.43 -3.62 -9.30
C VAL A 112 -1.83 -3.50 -7.84
N PHE A 113 -0.93 -3.83 -6.90
CA PHE A 113 -1.22 -3.67 -5.47
C PHE A 113 -1.54 -2.22 -5.12
N TYR A 114 -0.72 -1.25 -5.55
CA TYR A 114 -1.02 0.17 -5.30
C TYR A 114 -2.35 0.58 -5.89
N PHE A 115 -2.65 0.19 -7.12
CA PHE A 115 -3.91 0.53 -7.78
C PHE A 115 -5.12 0.01 -6.98
N VAL A 116 -5.16 -1.29 -6.68
CA VAL A 116 -6.28 -1.89 -5.95
C VAL A 116 -6.39 -1.29 -4.54
N SER A 117 -5.26 -0.96 -3.90
CA SER A 117 -5.24 -0.29 -2.59
C SER A 117 -5.81 1.13 -2.63
N THR A 118 -5.56 1.88 -3.71
CA THR A 118 -6.14 3.22 -3.87
C THR A 118 -7.65 3.19 -4.11
N VAL A 119 -8.21 2.08 -4.59
CA VAL A 119 -9.68 1.93 -4.76
C VAL A 119 -10.39 1.83 -3.41
N ILE A 120 -9.77 1.17 -2.42
CA ILE A 120 -10.38 1.01 -1.09
C ILE A 120 -10.16 2.22 -0.17
N GLU A 121 -9.14 3.03 -0.44
CA GLU A 121 -8.72 4.15 0.40
C GLU A 121 -9.86 5.18 0.67
N PRO A 122 -10.68 5.60 -0.31
CA PRO A 122 -11.79 6.53 -0.07
C PRO A 122 -12.87 5.98 0.88
N ILE A 123 -13.07 4.66 0.90
CA ILE A 123 -14.08 4.02 1.76
C ILE A 123 -13.70 4.22 3.23
N PHE A 124 -12.43 4.05 3.56
CA PHE A 124 -11.93 4.22 4.93
C PHE A 124 -11.76 5.69 5.33
N LEU A 125 -11.44 6.56 4.38
CA LEU A 125 -11.32 8.00 4.64
C LEU A 125 -12.69 8.67 4.86
N ASN A 126 -13.76 8.20 4.21
CA ASN A 126 -15.11 8.74 4.39
C ASN A 126 -15.89 8.12 5.56
N ALA A 127 -15.41 7.01 6.13
CA ALA A 127 -16.06 6.34 7.26
C ALA A 127 -15.71 6.96 8.63
N HIS A 128 -14.82 7.96 8.67
CA HIS A 128 -14.24 8.54 9.90
C HIS A 128 -14.14 10.07 9.85
#